data_AF-A0A8T3R4Y0-F1
#
_entry.id   AF-A0A8T3R4Y0-F1
#
_cell.length_a   1.000
_cell.length_b   1.000
_cell.length_c   1.000
_cell.angle_alpha   90.00
_cell.angle_beta   90.00
_cell.angle_gamma   90.00
#
_symmetry.space_group_name_H-M   'P 1'
#
loop_
_entity.id
_entity.type
_entity.pdbx_description
1 polymer ?
#
loop_
_entity_poly.entity_id
_entity_poly.type
_entity_poly.pdbx_seq_one_letter_code
_entity_poly.pdbx_strand_id
1 'polypeptide(L)'
;MTTVRIPPVLRQATEGAKRIELPGATVGEVLASLVASHPAIAPQLLDGAGELNRFVNVFLNETDIRHLKALETPTGEQDTLILLPAMAGGAGDYRRRRRRRAADADQMPRSDASMAPADRPTAGSPPARRSGSC
;
A
#
# COMPACT_ATOMS: atom_id res chain seq x y z
N MET A 1 1.60 20.13 -11.92
CA MET A 1 2.40 19.71 -10.74
C MET A 1 2.60 18.20 -10.77
N THR A 2 3.82 17.68 -10.64
CA THR A 2 4.12 16.24 -10.69
C THR A 2 4.24 15.68 -9.27
N THR A 3 3.72 14.47 -9.04
CA THR A 3 3.77 13.83 -7.71
C THR A 3 5.04 13.03 -7.55
N VAL A 4 5.92 13.42 -6.62
CA VAL A 4 7.14 12.67 -6.27
C VAL A 4 6.87 11.78 -5.06
N ARG A 5 7.15 10.47 -5.20
CA ARG A 5 7.06 9.49 -4.11
C ARG A 5 8.42 9.25 -3.49
N ILE A 6 8.45 9.42 -2.17
CA ILE A 6 9.70 9.35 -1.39
C ILE A 6 9.78 8.02 -0.62
N PRO A 7 10.80 7.18 -0.90
CA PRO A 7 11.03 5.94 -0.18
C PRO A 7 11.45 6.22 1.27
N PRO A 8 11.20 5.29 2.20
CA PRO A 8 11.48 5.49 3.64
C PRO A 8 12.89 5.97 3.96
N VAL A 9 13.88 5.50 3.21
CA VAL A 9 15.29 5.87 3.41
C VAL A 9 15.58 7.34 3.11
N LEU A 10 14.83 7.95 2.19
CA LEU A 10 14.99 9.37 1.83
C LEU A 10 14.12 10.30 2.69
N ARG A 11 13.18 9.75 3.49
CA ARG A 11 12.25 10.57 4.29
C ARG A 11 12.93 11.44 5.33
N GLN A 12 14.07 11.01 5.87
CA GLN A 12 14.85 11.82 6.80
C GLN A 12 15.37 13.11 6.14
N ALA A 13 15.66 13.06 4.84
CA ALA A 13 16.10 14.22 4.06
C ALA A 13 14.94 15.11 3.59
N THR A 14 13.69 14.64 3.68
CA THR A 14 12.49 15.36 3.23
C THR A 14 11.47 15.57 4.34
N GLU A 15 11.94 15.80 5.56
CA GLU A 15 11.09 16.15 6.72
C GLU A 15 9.98 15.12 7.04
N GLY A 16 10.18 13.85 6.65
CA GLY A 16 9.19 12.79 6.83
C GLY A 16 8.12 12.71 5.75
N ALA A 17 8.16 13.58 4.73
CA ALA A 17 7.18 13.60 3.65
C ALA A 17 7.16 12.28 2.86
N LYS A 18 5.97 11.72 2.65
CA LYS A 18 5.78 10.50 1.85
C LYS A 18 5.58 10.80 0.37
N ARG A 19 4.97 11.95 0.09
CA ARG A 19 4.67 12.47 -1.25
C ARG A 19 4.87 13.97 -1.23
N ILE A 20 5.46 14.49 -2.30
CA ILE A 20 5.67 15.91 -2.49
C ILE A 20 5.20 16.23 -3.90
N GLU A 21 4.41 17.29 -4.03
CA GLU A 21 3.99 17.81 -5.32
C GLU A 21 4.94 18.94 -5.70
N LEU A 22 5.57 18.81 -6.87
CA LEU A 22 6.56 19.78 -7.35
C LEU A 22 6.24 20.22 -8.77
N PRO A 23 6.52 21.49 -9.12
CA PRO A 23 6.45 21.95 -10.49
C PRO A 23 7.63 21.41 -11.31
N GLY A 24 7.40 21.20 -12.60
CA GLY A 24 8.43 20.83 -13.57
C GLY A 24 7.82 20.19 -14.82
N ALA A 25 8.28 20.62 -15.99
CA ALA A 25 7.90 20.05 -17.27
C ALA A 25 8.71 18.80 -17.62
N THR A 26 9.85 18.61 -16.95
CA THR A 26 10.77 17.47 -17.14
C THR A 26 11.21 16.87 -15.81
N VAL A 27 11.66 15.61 -15.86
CA VAL A 27 12.23 14.92 -14.69
C VAL A 27 13.38 15.72 -14.06
N GLY A 28 14.24 16.32 -14.88
CA GLY A 28 15.34 17.16 -14.40
C GLY A 28 14.85 18.40 -13.63
N GLU A 29 13.85 19.10 -14.14
CA GLU A 29 13.26 20.26 -13.45
C GLU A 29 12.58 19.89 -12.14
N VAL A 30 11.87 18.76 -12.11
CA VAL A 30 11.23 18.26 -10.88
C VAL A 30 12.28 17.90 -9.83
N LEU A 31 13.37 17.24 -10.23
CA LEU A 31 14.49 16.90 -9.33
C LEU A 31 15.22 18.15 -8.83
N ALA A 32 15.45 19.14 -9.70
CA ALA A 32 16.04 20.42 -9.31
C ALA A 32 15.16 21.15 -8.28
N SER A 33 13.85 21.17 -8.50
CA SER A 33 12.87 21.74 -7.58
C SER A 33 12.82 21.00 -6.24
N LEU A 34 12.99 19.67 -6.27
CA LEU A 34 13.09 18.84 -5.06
C LEU A 34 14.34 19.17 -4.25
N VAL A 35 15.48 19.30 -4.92
CA VAL A 35 16.76 19.65 -4.28
C VAL A 35 16.73 21.09 -3.73
N ALA A 36 16.11 22.02 -4.45
CA ALA A 36 15.92 23.40 -3.99
C ALA A 36 15.04 23.46 -2.72
N SER A 37 14.00 22.63 -2.65
CA SER A 37 13.12 22.54 -1.48
C SER A 37 13.77 21.79 -0.32
N HIS A 38 14.56 20.75 -0.62
CA HIS A 38 15.18 19.87 0.36
C HIS A 38 16.66 19.61 0.02
N PRO A 39 17.58 20.53 0.36
CA PRO A 39 18.99 20.40 0.02
C PRO A 39 19.67 19.17 0.66
N ALA A 40 19.10 18.65 1.76
CA ALA A 40 19.57 17.44 2.43
C ALA A 40 19.49 16.17 1.55
N ILE A 41 18.67 16.17 0.49
CA ILE A 41 18.53 15.03 -0.43
C ILE A 41 19.57 15.05 -1.56
N ALA A 42 20.17 16.21 -1.84
CA ALA A 42 21.15 16.41 -2.91
C ALA A 42 22.27 15.37 -2.91
N PRO A 43 23.00 15.09 -1.79
CA PRO A 43 24.09 14.12 -1.81
C PRO A 43 23.65 12.66 -2.01
N GLN A 44 22.35 12.38 -1.90
CA GLN A 44 21.80 11.03 -2.10
C GLN A 44 21.31 10.83 -3.54
N LEU A 45 20.80 11.88 -4.18
CA LEU A 45 20.28 11.84 -5.56
C LEU A 45 21.33 12.21 -6.61
N LEU A 46 22.16 13.21 -6.30
CA LEU A 46 23.18 13.74 -7.19
C LEU A 46 24.56 13.19 -6.79
N ASP A 47 25.45 13.08 -7.76
CA ASP A 47 26.86 12.81 -7.51
C ASP A 47 27.66 14.11 -7.30
N GLY A 48 28.98 13.99 -7.10
CA GLY A 48 29.87 15.14 -6.92
C GLY A 48 30.02 16.02 -8.17
N ALA A 49 29.54 15.57 -9.33
CA ALA A 49 29.50 16.35 -10.57
C ALA A 49 28.13 17.02 -10.79
N GLY A 50 27.14 16.75 -9.93
CA GLY A 50 25.78 17.27 -10.06
C GLY A 50 24.88 16.44 -11.00
N GLU A 51 25.33 15.26 -11.42
CA GLU A 51 24.54 14.34 -12.24
C GLU A 51 23.76 13.34 -11.39
N LEU A 52 22.75 12.70 -11.99
CA LEU A 52 21.95 11.70 -11.29
C LEU A 52 22.83 10.49 -10.90
N ASN A 53 22.88 10.20 -9.62
CA ASN A 53 23.73 9.14 -9.11
C ASN A 53 23.32 7.77 -9.69
N ARG A 54 24.28 7.00 -10.21
CA ARG A 54 24.05 5.63 -10.72
C ARG A 54 23.41 4.68 -9.70
N PHE A 55 23.57 4.97 -8.41
CA PHE A 55 22.97 4.21 -7.31
C PHE A 55 21.51 4.60 -7.03
N VAL A 56 20.92 5.52 -7.80
CA VAL A 56 19.49 5.85 -7.71
C VAL A 56 18.84 5.57 -9.06
N ASN A 57 17.75 4.81 -9.00
CA ASN A 57 16.87 4.56 -10.11
C ASN A 57 15.64 5.45 -9.96
N VAL A 58 15.21 6.03 -11.07
CA VAL A 58 14.09 6.95 -11.10
C VAL A 58 13.08 6.42 -12.09
N PHE A 59 11.83 6.30 -11.65
CA PHE A 59 10.75 5.79 -12.48
C PHE A 59 9.69 6.86 -12.66
N LEU A 60 9.21 7.02 -13.89
CA LEU A 60 8.04 7.82 -14.21
C LEU A 60 6.86 6.87 -14.43
N ASN A 61 5.84 6.98 -13.56
CA ASN A 61 4.70 6.08 -13.40
C ASN A 61 5.10 4.64 -13.07
N GLU A 62 5.67 3.92 -14.05
CA GLU A 62 6.15 2.54 -13.94
C GLU A 62 7.36 2.26 -14.86
N THR A 63 7.87 3.27 -15.56
CA THR A 63 8.96 3.14 -16.55
C THR A 63 10.23 3.82 -16.06
N ASP A 64 11.36 3.13 -16.14
CA ASP A 64 12.68 3.70 -15.80
C ASP A 64 13.05 4.80 -16.79
N ILE A 65 13.39 5.98 -16.27
CA ILE A 65 13.78 7.13 -17.11
C ILE A 65 15.01 6.83 -17.97
N ARG A 66 15.86 5.87 -17.57
CA ARG A 66 17.04 5.44 -18.34
C ARG A 66 16.68 4.78 -19.66
N HIS A 67 15.47 4.22 -19.79
CA HIS A 67 14.95 3.68 -21.05
C HIS A 67 14.15 4.72 -21.85
N LEU A 68 13.95 5.92 -21.29
CA LEU A 68 13.25 7.03 -21.92
C LEU A 68 14.27 8.08 -22.39
N LYS A 69 14.20 9.31 -21.86
CA LYS A 69 15.12 10.42 -22.16
C LYS A 69 15.90 10.88 -20.92
N ALA A 70 16.03 10.01 -19.93
CA ALA A 70 16.62 10.34 -18.62
C ALA A 70 16.00 11.62 -18.02
N LEU A 71 16.82 12.65 -17.80
CA LEU A 71 16.40 13.92 -17.20
C LEU A 71 15.49 14.75 -18.11
N GLU A 72 15.59 14.57 -19.43
CA GLU A 72 14.76 15.27 -20.42
C GLU A 72 13.39 14.61 -20.63
N THR A 73 13.08 13.56 -19.87
CA THR A 73 11.77 12.90 -19.96
C THR A 73 10.69 13.90 -19.53
N PRO A 74 9.71 14.20 -20.41
CA PRO A 74 8.65 15.13 -20.06
C PRO A 74 7.75 14.52 -18.98
N THR A 75 7.35 15.35 -18.02
CA THR A 75 6.48 14.96 -16.91
C THR A 75 5.19 15.76 -16.94
N GLY A 76 4.06 15.07 -16.89
CA GLY A 76 2.74 15.66 -16.79
C GLY A 76 2.29 15.86 -15.33
N GLU A 77 1.13 16.50 -15.19
CA GLU A 77 0.51 16.75 -13.89
C GLU A 77 -0.09 15.50 -13.25
N GLN A 78 -0.41 14.51 -14.07
CA GLN A 78 -0.94 13.22 -13.63
C GLN A 78 0.16 12.19 -13.40
N ASP A 79 1.42 12.55 -13.67
CA ASP A 79 2.53 11.62 -13.56
C ASP A 79 3.05 11.50 -12.14
N THR A 80 3.47 10.29 -11.81
CA THR A 80 4.06 9.95 -10.52
C THR A 80 5.53 9.57 -10.69
N LEU A 81 6.42 10.31 -10.04
CA LEU A 81 7.85 10.07 -10.07
C LEU A 81 8.26 9.26 -8.82
N ILE A 82 8.92 8.12 -8.99
CA ILE A 82 9.30 7.21 -7.91
C ILE A 82 10.82 7.14 -7.84
N LEU A 83 11.36 7.45 -6.66
CA LEU A 83 12.80 7.36 -6.36
C LEU A 83 13.10 6.01 -5.70
N LEU A 84 14.04 5.25 -6.26
CA LEU A 84 14.46 3.93 -5.80
C LEU A 84 15.98 3.86 -5.65
N PRO A 85 16.52 3.92 -4.43
CA PRO A 85 17.94 3.72 -4.21
C PRO A 85 18.30 2.24 -4.42
N ALA A 86 19.41 1.98 -5.11
CA ALA A 86 19.93 0.65 -5.42
C ALA A 86 20.30 -0.16 -4.15
N MET A 87 20.48 0.51 -3.01
CA MET A 87 20.70 -0.10 -1.70
C MET A 87 19.40 -0.47 -0.96
N ALA A 88 18.22 -0.41 -1.61
CA ALA A 88 16.93 -0.75 -1.00
C ALA A 88 16.66 -2.27 -0.96
N GLY A 89 17.64 -3.06 -0.53
CA GLY A 89 17.42 -4.43 -0.08
C GLY A 89 17.10 -4.44 1.41
N GLY A 90 15.85 -4.15 1.82
CA GLY A 90 15.50 -4.25 3.24
C GLY A 90 14.15 -3.65 3.66
N ALA A 91 13.15 -4.53 3.81
CA ALA A 91 12.08 -4.46 4.82
C ALA A 91 11.24 -3.15 4.90
N GLY A 92 10.57 -2.77 3.82
CA GLY A 92 9.49 -1.77 3.83
C GLY A 92 8.10 -2.37 4.03
N ASP A 93 7.83 -2.95 5.19
CA ASP A 93 6.51 -3.07 5.84
C ASP A 93 5.26 -3.31 4.96
N TYR A 94 5.21 -4.47 4.28
CA TYR A 94 3.98 -4.98 3.64
C TYR A 94 2.96 -5.55 4.65
N ARG A 95 3.10 -5.30 5.97
CA ARG A 95 2.27 -5.94 7.01
C ARG A 95 1.12 -5.11 7.59
N ARG A 96 0.77 -3.95 7.04
CA ARG A 96 -0.40 -3.17 7.50
C ARG A 96 -1.58 -3.09 6.52
N ARG A 97 -1.86 -4.17 5.78
CA ARG A 97 -3.19 -4.42 5.20
C ARG A 97 -3.85 -5.66 5.83
N ARG A 98 -4.27 -5.60 7.11
CA ARG A 98 -5.37 -6.46 7.64
C ARG A 98 -5.92 -6.14 9.04
N ARG A 99 -5.80 -4.93 9.59
CA ARG A 99 -6.38 -4.63 10.93
C ARG A 99 -7.23 -3.36 11.08
N ARG A 100 -7.75 -2.77 9.99
CA ARG A 100 -8.77 -1.69 10.09
C ARG A 100 -10.00 -1.85 9.20
N ARG A 101 -10.22 -3.03 8.61
CA ARG A 101 -11.49 -3.41 7.96
C ARG A 101 -12.27 -4.48 8.74
N ALA A 102 -11.95 -4.66 10.01
CA ALA A 102 -12.70 -5.55 10.92
C ALA A 102 -13.50 -4.76 11.97
N ALA A 103 -13.57 -3.43 11.87
CA ALA A 103 -14.26 -2.59 12.84
C ALA A 103 -15.50 -1.88 12.28
N ASP A 104 -15.83 -2.05 10.98
CA ASP A 104 -16.88 -1.24 10.34
C ASP A 104 -17.80 -2.03 9.39
N ALA A 105 -17.75 -3.36 9.38
CA ALA A 105 -18.61 -4.18 8.53
C ALA A 105 -18.99 -5.49 9.24
N ASP A 106 -20.07 -5.46 10.02
CA ASP A 106 -21.20 -6.40 9.91
C ASP A 106 -22.24 -6.13 11.02
N GLN A 107 -22.89 -4.97 10.92
CA GLN A 107 -24.30 -4.87 11.31
C GLN A 107 -25.10 -5.49 10.15
N MET A 108 -25.33 -6.81 10.15
CA MET A 108 -26.45 -7.43 9.42
C MET A 108 -26.71 -8.87 9.92
N PRO A 109 -27.93 -9.18 10.41
CA PRO A 109 -28.33 -10.55 10.66
C PRO A 109 -28.87 -11.20 9.37
N ARG A 110 -28.32 -12.36 9.02
CA ARG A 110 -28.88 -13.35 8.09
C ARG A 110 -28.66 -14.71 8.73
N SER A 111 -29.56 -15.68 8.77
CA SER A 111 -30.90 -15.92 8.22
C SER A 111 -31.11 -17.41 8.46
N ASP A 112 -32.29 -17.90 8.82
CA ASP A 112 -32.56 -19.33 8.65
C ASP A 112 -34.00 -19.55 8.18
N ALA A 113 -34.09 -19.94 6.92
CA ALA A 113 -35.32 -20.34 6.26
C ALA A 113 -35.04 -21.66 5.51
N SER A 114 -35.89 -22.67 5.82
CA SER A 114 -36.28 -23.81 4.97
C SER A 114 -35.27 -24.98 4.87
N MET A 115 -35.61 -26.28 4.95
CA MET A 115 -36.82 -27.07 4.68
C MET A 115 -36.66 -28.48 5.30
N ALA A 116 -37.78 -29.17 5.58
CA ALA A 116 -37.93 -30.54 6.10
C ALA A 116 -37.32 -31.68 5.25
N PRO A 117 -37.26 -32.93 5.77
CA PRO A 117 -38.28 -33.93 5.37
C PRO A 117 -38.71 -35.00 6.42
N ALA A 118 -39.98 -35.42 6.26
CA ALA A 118 -40.58 -36.78 6.31
C ALA A 118 -40.39 -37.80 7.48
N ASP A 119 -41.54 -38.04 8.16
CA ASP A 119 -42.23 -39.33 8.46
C ASP A 119 -41.63 -40.47 9.32
N ARG A 120 -42.36 -40.75 10.45
CA ARG A 120 -42.62 -42.03 11.17
C ARG A 120 -41.50 -42.72 11.99
N PRO A 121 -41.85 -43.66 12.91
CA PRO A 121 -42.91 -43.66 13.93
C PRO A 121 -42.35 -44.11 15.31
N THR A 122 -42.82 -43.55 16.43
CA THR A 122 -42.65 -44.21 17.74
C THR A 122 -43.89 -45.05 18.05
N ALA A 123 -43.81 -46.34 17.72
CA ALA A 123 -44.47 -47.40 18.48
C ALA A 123 -44.09 -47.22 19.97
N GLY A 124 -44.97 -47.36 20.95
CA GLY A 124 -45.91 -48.46 21.11
C GLY A 124 -45.50 -49.23 22.38
N SER A 125 -46.13 -48.86 23.49
CA SER A 125 -46.62 -49.78 24.53
C SER A 125 -45.70 -50.25 25.69
N PRO A 126 -46.31 -50.62 26.84
CA PRO A 126 -45.84 -50.45 28.24
C PRO A 126 -45.42 -51.84 28.82
N PRO A 127 -45.52 -52.27 30.11
CA PRO A 127 -46.08 -51.67 31.34
C PRO A 127 -45.29 -51.94 32.65
N ALA A 128 -45.98 -51.66 33.77
CA ALA A 128 -45.79 -52.23 35.10
C ALA A 128 -44.66 -51.58 35.92
N ARG A 129 -44.75 -51.41 37.23
CA ARG A 129 -45.64 -51.96 38.25
C ARG A 129 -45.36 -51.14 39.53
N ARG A 130 -46.38 -51.05 40.40
CA ARG A 130 -46.33 -51.11 41.88
C ARG A 130 -45.13 -50.44 42.59
N SER A 131 -45.32 -49.60 43.59
CA SER A 131 -46.19 -49.84 44.75
C SER A 131 -46.37 -48.56 45.56
N GLY A 132 -47.62 -48.26 45.91
CA GLY A 132 -47.92 -47.47 47.10
C GLY A 132 -47.90 -48.32 48.37
N SER A 133 -48.16 -47.62 49.47
CA SER A 133 -48.45 -48.09 50.83
C SER A 133 -47.19 -48.53 51.60
N CYS A 134 -46.90 -48.03 52.80
CA CYS A 134 -47.77 -47.48 53.85
C CYS A 134 -47.16 -46.23 54.50
#